data_AF-A0A3S3QVA9-F1
#
_entry.id   AF-A0A3S3QVA9-F1
#
_cell.length_a   1.000
_cell.length_b   1.000
_cell.length_c   1.000
_cell.angle_alpha   90.00
_cell.angle_beta   90.00
_cell.angle_gamma   90.00
#
_symmetry.space_group_name_H-M   'P 1'
#
loop_
_entity.id
_entity.type
_entity.pdbx_description
1 polymer ?
#
loop_
_entity_poly.entity_id
_entity_poly.type
_entity_poly.pdbx_seq_one_letter_code
_entity_poly.pdbx_strand_id
1 'polypeptide(L)'
;METEGLLHSAAIKGRLTVMQKLLQAKTEAGLVKTDQGETILHLSVKHNHYELVRWVLEWADDDYEFVNMKNDDGNTALHISATKRQIQTVQLLLSKAGVEVNALNNDGFTALDVLLQRNPSELTVINGIGKILEDAGAIRAKVPPTIQASNTLSICKKNTDDHEKKSNNLVHKRWSTLMVVAILIATVTFEAGLHPPAPSVDGYSYHGYQPVFMVIDTTGFLVSLSIIILLISKPPLRPSVLMRLLTLFMWISVSSVALTFSIFISVVFSMIAAAPLLWLGLLYLWQFIRFVLWLLRACGILKKKERSDVNRDVEMGIRQQG
;
A
#
# COMPACT_ATOMS: atom_id res chain seq x y z
N MET A 1 3.29 -17.42 16.88
CA MET A 1 3.19 -16.95 15.48
C MET A 1 1.88 -16.28 15.11
N GLU A 2 0.72 -16.96 15.03
CA GLU A 2 -0.53 -16.29 14.57
C GLU A 2 -0.96 -15.11 15.45
N THR A 3 -0.89 -15.26 16.78
CA THR A 3 -1.28 -14.22 17.74
C THR A 3 -0.34 -13.01 17.73
N GLU A 4 0.95 -13.22 17.45
CA GLU A 4 1.97 -12.16 17.39
C GLU A 4 1.74 -11.29 16.16
N GLY A 5 1.61 -11.89 14.98
CA GLY A 5 1.30 -11.16 13.75
C GLY A 5 -0.05 -10.42 13.83
N LEU A 6 -1.03 -10.99 14.52
CA LEU A 6 -2.30 -10.32 14.83
C LEU A 6 -2.11 -9.10 15.73
N LEU A 7 -1.25 -9.19 16.75
CA LEU A 7 -0.95 -8.10 17.68
C LEU A 7 -0.22 -6.95 16.96
N HIS A 8 0.82 -7.25 16.17
CA HIS A 8 1.51 -6.24 15.35
C HIS A 8 0.55 -5.58 14.36
N SER A 9 -0.35 -6.36 13.73
CA SER A 9 -1.38 -5.78 12.84
C SER A 9 -2.38 -4.90 13.59
N ALA A 10 -2.72 -5.22 14.83
CA ALA A 10 -3.60 -4.39 15.66
C ALA A 10 -2.91 -3.07 16.02
N ALA A 11 -1.61 -3.10 16.34
CA ALA A 11 -0.80 -1.93 16.62
C ALA A 11 -0.68 -0.99 15.40
N ILE A 12 -0.39 -1.54 14.22
CA ILE A 12 -0.34 -0.79 12.96
C ILE A 12 -1.67 -0.08 12.66
N LYS A 13 -2.80 -0.75 12.96
CA LYS A 13 -4.14 -0.22 12.72
C LYS A 13 -4.69 0.65 13.85
N GLY A 14 -3.98 0.79 14.98
CA GLY A 14 -4.45 1.58 16.13
C GLY A 14 -5.64 0.95 16.86
N ARG A 15 -5.84 -0.37 16.78
CA ARG A 15 -7.02 -1.04 17.35
C ARG A 15 -6.79 -1.40 18.82
N LEU A 16 -6.90 -0.38 19.68
CA LEU A 16 -6.70 -0.50 21.13
C LEU A 16 -7.50 -1.65 21.76
N THR A 17 -8.81 -1.74 21.48
CA THR A 17 -9.69 -2.77 22.06
C THR A 17 -9.31 -4.20 21.68
N VAL A 18 -8.80 -4.39 20.47
CA VAL A 18 -8.31 -5.70 20.01
C VAL A 18 -6.99 -6.03 20.72
N MET A 19 -6.11 -5.05 20.84
CA MET A 19 -4.82 -5.22 21.49
C MET A 19 -4.97 -5.57 22.98
N GLN A 20 -5.89 -4.89 23.68
CA GLN A 20 -6.26 -5.19 25.07
C GLN A 20 -6.70 -6.64 25.25
N LYS A 21 -7.64 -7.12 24.39
CA LYS A 21 -8.12 -8.51 24.46
C LYS A 21 -7.02 -9.53 24.16
N LEU A 22 -6.16 -9.25 23.19
CA LEU A 22 -5.05 -10.14 22.83
C LEU A 22 -4.01 -10.24 23.95
N LEU A 23 -3.65 -9.13 24.58
CA LEU A 23 -2.69 -9.10 25.69
C LEU A 23 -3.27 -9.65 27.00
N GLN A 24 -4.59 -9.54 27.22
CA GLN A 24 -5.27 -10.26 28.30
C GLN A 24 -5.21 -11.77 28.12
N ALA A 25 -5.31 -12.26 26.88
CA ALA A 25 -5.23 -13.69 26.59
C ALA A 25 -3.79 -14.23 26.65
N LYS A 26 -2.81 -13.43 26.19
CA LYS A 26 -1.39 -13.80 26.22
C LYS A 26 -0.51 -12.55 26.35
N THR A 27 -0.07 -12.24 27.57
CA THR A 27 0.77 -11.07 27.87
C THR A 27 2.14 -11.12 27.20
N GLU A 28 2.78 -12.28 27.17
CA GLU A 28 4.11 -12.49 26.56
C GLU A 28 4.16 -12.11 25.06
N ALA A 29 3.02 -12.14 24.37
CA ALA A 29 2.96 -11.76 22.96
C ALA A 29 3.34 -10.29 22.71
N GLY A 30 3.24 -9.42 23.72
CA GLY A 30 3.59 -8.00 23.63
C GLY A 30 5.09 -7.72 23.50
N LEU A 31 5.94 -8.64 23.95
CA LEU A 31 7.40 -8.52 23.90
C LEU A 31 7.98 -9.00 22.57
N VAL A 32 7.19 -9.68 21.75
CA VAL A 32 7.66 -10.25 20.49
C VAL A 32 7.92 -9.14 19.46
N LYS A 33 9.11 -9.16 18.89
CA LYS A 33 9.54 -8.25 17.83
C LYS A 33 9.06 -8.74 16.46
N THR A 34 8.83 -7.80 15.56
CA THR A 34 8.62 -8.11 14.13
C THR A 34 9.94 -8.51 13.46
N ASP A 35 9.87 -8.92 12.19
CA ASP A 35 11.04 -9.18 11.35
C ASP A 35 11.99 -7.98 11.17
N GLN A 36 11.58 -6.77 11.59
CA GLN A 36 12.40 -5.54 11.60
C GLN A 36 12.90 -5.17 13.01
N GLY A 37 12.79 -6.10 13.96
CA GLY A 37 13.11 -5.85 15.37
C GLY A 37 12.12 -4.92 16.07
N GLU A 38 11.02 -4.52 15.43
CA GLU A 38 10.08 -3.54 15.99
C GLU A 38 9.14 -4.18 17.01
N THR A 39 9.06 -3.60 18.21
CA THR A 39 8.05 -3.94 19.22
C THR A 39 6.71 -3.27 18.94
N ILE A 40 5.65 -3.63 19.68
CA ILE A 40 4.35 -2.96 19.59
C ILE A 40 4.42 -1.45 19.90
N LEU A 41 5.36 -1.02 20.75
CA LEU A 41 5.60 0.40 21.04
C LEU A 41 6.16 1.12 19.82
N HIS A 42 7.17 0.55 19.16
CA HIS A 42 7.73 1.10 17.91
C HIS A 42 6.64 1.25 16.84
N LEU A 43 5.81 0.23 16.64
CA LEU A 43 4.73 0.26 15.66
C LEU A 43 3.68 1.33 15.98
N SER A 44 3.30 1.46 17.25
CA SER A 44 2.32 2.45 17.72
C SER A 44 2.80 3.88 17.47
N VAL A 45 4.08 4.15 17.77
CA VAL A 45 4.73 5.44 17.50
C VAL A 45 4.89 5.68 16.00
N LYS A 46 5.39 4.68 15.24
CA LYS A 46 5.62 4.77 13.79
C LYS A 46 4.36 5.13 13.01
N HIS A 47 3.20 4.67 13.48
CA HIS A 47 1.89 4.93 12.90
C HIS A 47 1.10 6.07 13.56
N ASN A 48 1.68 6.78 14.53
CA ASN A 48 1.10 7.96 15.20
C ASN A 48 -0.21 7.65 15.94
N HIS A 49 -0.29 6.51 16.62
CA HIS A 49 -1.45 6.13 17.43
C HIS A 49 -1.24 6.53 18.89
N TYR A 50 -1.39 7.82 19.21
CA TYR A 50 -1.10 8.38 20.54
C TYR A 50 -1.78 7.63 21.69
N GLU A 51 -3.10 7.40 21.62
CA GLU A 51 -3.84 6.67 22.66
C GLU A 51 -3.33 5.23 22.85
N LEU A 52 -2.89 4.61 21.76
CA LEU A 52 -2.31 3.28 21.81
C LEU A 52 -0.92 3.31 22.47
N VAL A 53 -0.09 4.30 22.17
CA VAL A 53 1.21 4.50 22.82
C VAL A 53 1.04 4.69 24.33
N ARG A 54 0.09 5.55 24.73
CA ARG A 54 -0.24 5.77 26.14
C ARG A 54 -0.60 4.47 26.83
N TRP A 55 -1.54 3.72 26.25
CA TRP A 55 -1.96 2.46 26.84
C TRP A 55 -0.82 1.42 26.87
N VAL A 56 0.01 1.32 25.83
CA VAL A 56 1.17 0.40 25.82
C VAL A 56 2.18 0.74 26.91
N LEU A 57 2.42 2.03 27.16
CA LEU A 57 3.31 2.49 28.24
C LEU A 57 2.70 2.31 29.63
N GLU A 58 1.37 2.25 29.75
CA GLU A 58 0.67 1.87 30.98
C GLU A 58 0.70 0.34 31.16
N TRP A 59 0.55 -0.43 30.09
CA TRP A 59 0.60 -1.89 30.10
C TRP A 59 1.99 -2.45 30.40
N ALA A 60 3.04 -1.83 29.86
CA ALA A 60 4.43 -2.25 30.07
C ALA A 60 4.93 -1.97 31.50
N ASP A 61 4.20 -1.17 32.28
CA ASP A 61 4.57 -0.78 33.65
C ASP A 61 6.03 -0.26 33.75
N ASP A 62 6.70 -0.43 34.90
CA ASP A 62 8.12 -0.11 35.12
C ASP A 62 9.11 -1.03 34.35
N ASP A 63 8.69 -1.70 33.26
CA ASP A 63 9.59 -2.43 32.37
C ASP A 63 10.41 -1.46 31.49
N TYR A 64 11.46 -0.90 32.09
CA TYR A 64 12.37 0.02 31.42
C TYR A 64 13.12 -0.63 30.26
N GLU A 65 13.30 -1.96 30.28
CA GLU A 65 13.94 -2.68 29.18
C GLU A 65 13.06 -2.61 27.93
N PHE A 66 11.76 -2.89 28.07
CA PHE A 66 10.80 -2.80 26.96
C PHE A 66 10.73 -1.42 26.31
N VAL A 67 10.68 -0.36 27.11
CA VAL A 67 10.56 1.02 26.59
C VAL A 67 11.82 1.46 25.84
N ASN A 68 12.98 0.97 26.26
CA ASN A 68 14.28 1.26 25.63
C ASN A 68 14.74 0.22 24.62
N MET A 69 13.92 -0.80 24.32
CA MET A 69 14.24 -1.77 23.28
C MET A 69 14.53 -1.05 21.97
N LYS A 70 15.55 -1.54 21.28
CA LYS A 70 15.94 -1.06 19.96
C LYS A 70 15.38 -1.98 18.87
N ASN A 71 14.98 -1.36 17.76
CA ASN A 71 14.72 -2.08 16.51
C ASN A 71 16.05 -2.47 15.82
N ASP A 72 15.98 -3.09 14.64
CA ASP A 72 17.18 -3.56 13.93
C ASP A 72 18.13 -2.42 13.49
N ASP A 73 17.62 -1.19 13.38
CA ASP A 73 18.42 0.02 13.10
C ASP A 73 19.04 0.64 14.37
N GLY A 74 18.81 0.03 15.54
CA GLY A 74 19.23 0.59 16.82
C GLY A 74 18.34 1.72 17.32
N ASN A 75 17.24 2.04 16.64
CA ASN A 75 16.34 3.12 17.02
C ASN A 75 15.40 2.67 18.15
N THR A 76 15.28 3.50 19.18
CA THR A 76 14.25 3.36 20.22
C THR A 76 12.95 4.05 19.79
N ALA A 77 11.86 3.84 20.53
CA ALA A 77 10.60 4.55 20.33
C ALA A 77 10.76 6.08 20.33
N LEU A 78 11.69 6.61 21.12
CA LEU A 78 12.02 8.05 21.19
C LEU A 78 12.68 8.55 19.89
N HIS A 79 13.56 7.77 19.27
CA HIS A 79 14.15 8.12 17.97
C HIS A 79 13.05 8.22 16.89
N ILE A 80 12.11 7.28 16.88
CA ILE A 80 11.02 7.26 15.90
C ILE A 80 10.09 8.46 16.09
N SER A 81 9.69 8.78 17.33
CA SER A 81 8.79 9.90 17.62
C SER A 81 9.43 11.25 17.26
N ALA A 82 10.73 11.42 17.55
CA ALA A 82 11.52 12.58 17.13
C ALA A 82 11.61 12.69 15.59
N THR A 83 11.94 11.59 14.91
CA THR A 83 11.99 11.51 13.44
C THR A 83 10.66 11.89 12.79
N LYS A 84 9.55 11.47 13.41
CA LYS A 84 8.18 11.71 12.93
C LYS A 84 7.59 13.03 13.43
N ARG A 85 8.32 13.79 14.25
CA ARG A 85 7.93 15.10 14.81
C ARG A 85 6.64 15.04 15.65
N GLN A 86 6.48 14.00 16.44
CA GLN A 86 5.30 13.79 17.27
C GLN A 86 5.49 14.41 18.66
N ILE A 87 5.21 15.71 18.80
CA ILE A 87 5.42 16.46 20.05
C ILE A 87 4.79 15.75 21.25
N GLN A 88 3.51 15.39 21.13
CA GLN A 88 2.74 14.76 22.21
C GLN A 88 3.31 13.38 22.60
N THR A 89 3.70 12.57 21.61
CA THR A 89 4.31 11.26 21.85
C THR A 89 5.68 11.38 22.50
N VAL A 90 6.49 12.38 22.13
CA VAL A 90 7.78 12.66 22.77
C VAL A 90 7.59 13.04 24.24
N GLN A 91 6.67 13.96 24.53
CA GLN A 91 6.36 14.35 25.91
C GLN A 91 5.87 13.16 26.74
N LEU A 92 5.02 12.31 26.17
CA LEU A 92 4.49 11.12 26.83
C LEU A 92 5.57 10.06 27.11
N LEU A 93 6.53 9.88 26.19
CA LEU A 93 7.67 8.98 26.42
C LEU A 93 8.58 9.53 27.51
N LEU A 94 8.90 10.83 27.47
CA LEU A 94 9.78 11.47 28.45
C LEU A 94 9.15 11.62 29.84
N SER A 95 7.82 11.57 29.96
CA SER A 95 7.14 11.57 31.25
C SER A 95 7.21 10.22 31.97
N LYS A 96 7.60 9.14 31.27
CA LYS A 96 7.82 7.82 31.87
C LYS A 96 9.23 7.72 32.45
N ALA A 97 9.31 7.19 33.67
CA ALA A 97 10.59 6.92 34.32
C ALA A 97 11.37 5.85 33.54
N GLY A 98 12.69 5.95 33.55
CA GLY A 98 13.60 4.96 32.94
C GLY A 98 13.82 5.10 31.43
N VAL A 99 13.24 6.08 30.74
CA VAL A 99 13.53 6.31 29.31
C VAL A 99 14.94 6.85 29.09
N GLU A 100 15.73 6.16 28.27
CA GLU A 100 17.08 6.55 27.89
C GLU A 100 17.05 7.64 26.81
N VAL A 101 17.04 8.90 27.26
CA VAL A 101 17.01 10.08 26.36
C VAL A 101 18.23 10.15 25.44
N ASN A 102 19.38 9.70 25.92
CA ASN A 102 20.67 9.75 25.23
C ASN A 102 21.08 8.40 24.62
N ALA A 103 20.13 7.47 24.43
CA ALA A 103 20.41 6.23 23.71
C ALA A 103 20.92 6.55 22.30
N LEU A 104 21.95 5.83 21.87
CA LEU A 104 22.50 5.92 20.51
C LEU A 104 21.90 4.84 19.62
N ASN A 105 21.52 5.21 18.40
CA ASN A 105 21.18 4.24 17.36
C ASN A 105 22.44 3.63 16.72
N ASN A 106 22.28 2.72 15.74
CA ASN A 106 23.42 2.06 15.10
C ASN A 106 24.30 3.03 14.30
N ASP A 107 23.75 4.19 13.93
CA ASP A 107 24.48 5.27 13.25
C ASP A 107 25.21 6.21 14.24
N GLY A 108 25.07 5.98 15.55
CA GLY A 108 25.70 6.79 16.60
C GLY A 108 25.01 8.13 16.87
N PHE A 109 23.74 8.26 16.53
CA PHE A 109 22.94 9.47 16.75
C PHE A 109 21.99 9.31 17.95
N THR A 110 21.75 10.40 18.67
CA THR A 110 20.66 10.48 19.67
C THR A 110 19.34 10.91 19.03
N ALA A 111 18.23 10.79 19.75
CA ALA A 111 16.92 11.27 19.28
C ALA A 111 16.92 12.76 18.91
N LEU A 112 17.72 13.58 19.61
CA LEU A 112 17.90 15.00 19.31
C LEU A 112 18.66 15.21 17.98
N ASP A 113 19.70 14.42 17.72
CA ASP A 113 20.46 14.52 16.46
C ASP A 113 19.58 14.12 15.26
N VAL A 114 18.80 13.05 15.40
CA VAL A 114 17.90 12.58 14.33
C VAL A 114 16.78 13.58 14.04
N LEU A 115 16.28 14.30 15.05
CA LEU A 115 15.32 15.39 14.88
C LEU A 115 15.88 16.50 13.98
N LEU A 116 17.14 16.87 14.18
CA LEU A 116 17.82 17.98 13.51
C LEU A 116 18.31 17.64 12.11
N GLN A 117 18.55 16.36 11.81
CA GLN A 117 18.97 15.90 10.49
C GLN A 117 17.88 16.06 9.41
N ARG A 118 16.61 16.16 9.80
CA ARG A 118 15.48 16.15 8.86
C ARG A 118 15.04 17.57 8.48
N ASN A 119 14.97 17.83 7.16
CA ASN A 119 14.48 19.04 6.45
C ASN A 119 14.10 20.29 7.30
N PRO A 120 14.70 21.46 7.05
CA PRO A 120 14.46 22.70 7.79
C PRO A 120 13.09 23.34 7.57
N SER A 121 12.21 22.74 6.76
CA SER A 121 10.91 23.29 6.37
C SER A 121 9.90 23.48 7.51
N GLU A 122 10.24 23.08 8.74
CA GLU A 122 9.34 23.14 9.91
C GLU A 122 10.13 23.43 11.21
N LEU A 123 11.04 24.41 11.13
CA LEU A 123 11.90 24.86 12.22
C LEU A 123 11.16 25.07 13.56
N THR A 124 9.92 25.58 13.55
CA THR A 124 9.13 25.83 14.77
C THR A 124 8.81 24.54 15.54
N VAL A 125 8.44 23.48 14.83
CA VAL A 125 8.13 22.17 15.45
C VAL A 125 9.42 21.49 15.92
N ILE A 126 10.49 21.61 15.14
CA ILE A 126 11.84 21.14 15.51
C ILE A 126 12.30 21.85 16.80
N ASN A 127 12.12 23.16 16.90
CA ASN A 127 12.49 23.94 18.09
C ASN A 127 11.65 23.54 19.30
N GLY A 128 10.36 23.25 19.12
CA GLY A 128 9.49 22.76 20.20
C GLY A 128 9.95 21.41 20.76
N ILE A 129 10.16 20.43 19.88
CA ILE A 129 10.61 19.08 20.29
C ILE A 129 12.05 19.10 20.81
N GLY A 130 12.92 19.88 20.16
CA GLY A 130 14.32 20.06 20.56
C GLY A 130 14.41 20.61 21.97
N LYS A 131 13.64 21.64 22.30
CA LYS A 131 13.57 22.18 23.65
C LYS A 131 13.07 21.15 24.66
N ILE A 132 12.02 20.39 24.34
CA ILE A 132 11.50 19.33 25.22
C ILE A 132 12.56 18.25 25.50
N LEU A 133 13.33 17.86 24.48
CA LEU A 133 14.42 16.89 24.62
C LEU A 133 15.57 17.48 25.44
N GLU A 134 15.97 18.72 25.18
CA GLU A 134 17.01 19.44 25.93
C GLU A 134 16.62 19.60 27.41
N ASP A 135 15.36 19.97 27.69
CA ASP A 135 14.79 20.07 29.03
C ASP A 135 14.81 18.71 29.76
N ALA A 136 14.70 17.60 29.01
CA ALA A 136 14.83 16.24 29.52
C ALA A 136 16.29 15.73 29.60
N GLY A 137 17.28 16.60 29.35
CA GLY A 137 18.71 16.25 29.42
C GLY A 137 19.27 15.57 28.17
N ALA A 138 18.62 15.73 27.01
CA ALA A 138 19.16 15.25 25.74
C ALA A 138 20.42 16.02 25.36
N ILE A 139 21.46 15.27 24.98
CA ILE A 139 22.74 15.80 24.51
C ILE A 139 22.90 15.35 23.06
N ARG A 140 23.48 16.22 22.24
CA ARG A 140 23.91 15.85 20.89
C ARG A 140 25.12 14.93 20.97
N ALA A 141 25.12 13.84 20.20
CA ALA A 141 26.31 13.00 20.11
C ALA A 141 27.47 13.84 19.57
N LYS A 142 28.58 13.89 20.31
CA LYS A 142 29.78 14.66 19.95
C LYS A 142 30.51 13.98 18.80
N VAL A 143 30.03 14.16 17.57
CA VAL A 143 30.68 13.68 16.35
C VAL A 143 31.51 14.83 15.74
N PRO A 144 32.83 14.67 15.50
CA PRO A 144 33.65 15.71 14.91
C PRO A 144 33.15 16.11 13.50
N PRO A 145 33.39 17.36 13.06
CA PRO A 145 32.74 17.95 11.89
C PRO A 145 33.23 17.43 10.52
N THR A 146 33.82 16.23 10.44
CA THR A 146 34.54 15.78 9.24
C THR A 146 33.77 14.77 8.38
N ILE A 147 32.57 14.31 8.77
CA ILE A 147 31.69 13.55 7.85
C ILE A 147 30.69 14.53 7.23
N GLN A 148 31.23 15.53 6.53
CA GLN A 148 30.46 16.50 5.77
C GLN A 148 29.76 15.82 4.59
N ALA A 149 28.43 15.91 4.61
CA ALA A 149 27.52 16.11 3.47
C ALA A 149 27.47 15.07 2.32
N SER A 150 28.45 14.19 2.16
CA SER A 150 28.52 13.21 1.07
C SER A 150 27.79 11.92 1.40
N ASN A 151 27.85 11.46 2.65
CA ASN A 151 27.14 10.24 3.08
C ASN A 151 25.69 10.52 3.51
N THR A 152 25.35 11.72 3.96
CA THR A 152 23.98 12.07 4.39
C THR A 152 22.97 12.08 3.25
N LEU A 153 23.41 12.40 2.02
CA LEU A 153 22.58 12.30 0.82
C LEU A 153 22.35 10.85 0.38
N SER A 154 23.27 9.94 0.74
CA SER A 154 23.15 8.50 0.48
C SER A 154 22.26 7.76 1.49
N ILE A 155 22.17 8.24 2.74
CA ILE A 155 21.39 7.61 3.82
C ILE A 155 19.90 8.03 3.78
N CYS A 156 19.60 9.26 3.36
CA CYS A 156 18.21 9.66 3.03
C CYS A 156 17.59 8.78 1.93
N LYS A 157 18.42 8.21 1.06
CA LYS A 157 18.03 7.19 0.10
C LYS A 157 17.59 5.92 0.84
N LYS A 158 18.39 5.37 1.76
CA LYS A 158 18.12 4.08 2.43
C LYS A 158 16.75 3.96 3.14
N ASN A 159 16.32 4.99 3.89
CA ASN A 159 15.02 4.95 4.58
C ASN A 159 13.82 5.29 3.68
N THR A 160 14.05 6.02 2.57
CA THR A 160 13.06 6.06 1.49
C THR A 160 13.06 4.76 0.71
N ASP A 161 14.21 4.09 0.55
CA ASP A 161 14.44 2.83 -0.15
C ASP A 161 13.81 1.63 0.57
N ASP A 162 13.52 1.67 1.88
CA ASP A 162 12.83 0.57 2.57
C ASP A 162 11.29 0.67 2.47
N HIS A 163 10.74 1.89 2.52
CA HIS A 163 9.36 2.14 2.12
C HIS A 163 9.17 1.95 0.62
N GLU A 164 10.16 2.32 -0.19
CA GLU A 164 10.23 2.05 -1.61
C GLU A 164 10.44 0.56 -1.84
N LYS A 165 11.23 -0.20 -1.06
CA LYS A 165 11.36 -1.67 -1.18
C LYS A 165 10.07 -2.37 -0.85
N LYS A 166 9.33 -1.95 0.18
CA LYS A 166 8.04 -2.56 0.53
C LYS A 166 6.97 -2.22 -0.51
N SER A 167 6.96 -0.98 -1.00
CA SER A 167 6.13 -0.56 -2.14
C SER A 167 6.53 -1.28 -3.42
N ASN A 168 7.83 -1.38 -3.71
CA ASN A 168 8.41 -2.05 -4.86
C ASN A 168 8.21 -3.55 -4.76
N ASN A 169 8.21 -4.18 -3.59
CA ASN A 169 7.84 -5.59 -3.43
C ASN A 169 6.36 -5.83 -3.72
N LEU A 170 5.47 -4.92 -3.29
CA LEU A 170 4.05 -5.01 -3.62
C LEU A 170 3.78 -4.74 -5.09
N VAL A 171 4.47 -3.75 -5.66
CA VAL A 171 4.44 -3.40 -7.09
C VAL A 171 5.01 -4.58 -7.88
N HIS A 172 6.19 -5.09 -7.56
CA HIS A 172 6.82 -6.25 -8.18
C HIS A 172 5.95 -7.50 -8.08
N LYS A 173 5.25 -7.73 -6.95
CA LYS A 173 4.26 -8.80 -6.83
C LYS A 173 3.08 -8.60 -7.80
N ARG A 174 2.53 -7.39 -7.89
CA ARG A 174 1.48 -7.03 -8.86
C ARG A 174 1.97 -7.14 -10.31
N TRP A 175 3.22 -6.82 -10.58
CA TRP A 175 3.85 -6.93 -11.90
C TRP A 175 4.03 -8.38 -12.32
N SER A 176 4.49 -9.25 -11.41
CA SER A 176 4.54 -10.69 -11.64
C SER A 176 3.14 -11.25 -11.95
N THR A 177 2.11 -10.85 -11.20
CA THR A 177 0.74 -11.28 -11.47
C THR A 177 0.24 -10.78 -12.83
N LEU A 178 0.49 -9.52 -13.19
CA LEU A 178 0.06 -8.95 -14.47
C LEU A 178 0.80 -9.57 -15.66
N MET A 179 2.09 -9.90 -15.51
CA MET A 179 2.86 -10.61 -16.52
C MET A 179 2.29 -12.01 -16.77
N VAL A 180 1.94 -12.75 -15.71
CA VAL A 180 1.30 -14.07 -15.85
C VAL A 180 -0.05 -13.97 -16.56
N VAL A 181 -0.89 -12.99 -16.19
CA VAL A 181 -2.20 -12.78 -16.85
C VAL A 181 -2.01 -12.43 -18.33
N ALA A 182 -1.05 -11.57 -18.68
CA ALA A 182 -0.77 -11.23 -20.08
C ALA A 182 -0.26 -12.42 -20.89
N ILE A 183 0.60 -13.26 -20.31
CA ILE A 183 1.10 -14.49 -20.94
C ILE A 183 -0.06 -15.47 -21.16
N LEU A 184 -0.94 -15.68 -20.18
CA LEU A 184 -2.10 -16.57 -20.31
C LEU A 184 -3.06 -16.11 -21.41
N ILE A 185 -3.32 -14.80 -21.51
CA ILE A 185 -4.16 -14.24 -22.58
C ILE A 185 -3.46 -14.40 -23.94
N ALA A 186 -2.15 -14.15 -24.02
CA ALA A 186 -1.37 -14.36 -25.25
C ALA A 186 -1.37 -15.83 -25.69
N THR A 187 -1.29 -16.80 -24.77
CA THR A 187 -1.33 -18.22 -25.10
C THR A 187 -2.69 -18.66 -25.61
N VAL A 188 -3.78 -18.20 -24.98
CA VAL A 188 -5.15 -18.54 -25.39
C VAL A 188 -5.48 -17.94 -26.77
N THR A 189 -5.07 -16.70 -27.02
CA THR A 189 -5.26 -16.04 -28.32
C THR A 189 -4.38 -16.69 -29.41
N PHE A 190 -3.13 -17.03 -29.10
CA PHE A 190 -2.26 -17.74 -30.04
C PHE A 190 -2.83 -19.12 -30.46
N GLU A 191 -3.36 -19.91 -29.52
CA GLU A 191 -4.00 -21.19 -29.84
C GLU A 191 -5.28 -21.02 -30.68
N ALA A 192 -6.09 -20.00 -30.36
CA ALA A 192 -7.31 -19.69 -31.10
C ALA A 192 -7.02 -19.24 -32.55
N GLY A 193 -5.91 -18.52 -32.77
CA GLY A 193 -5.45 -18.11 -34.09
C GLY A 193 -4.91 -19.27 -34.93
N LEU A 194 -4.25 -20.26 -34.32
CA LEU A 194 -3.75 -21.45 -35.01
C LEU A 194 -4.85 -22.45 -35.36
N HIS A 195 -5.88 -22.54 -34.53
CA HIS A 195 -7.02 -23.43 -34.73
C HIS A 195 -8.32 -22.64 -34.87
N PRO A 196 -8.50 -21.88 -35.96
CA PRO A 196 -9.75 -21.21 -36.20
C PRO A 196 -10.86 -22.27 -36.34
N PRO A 197 -12.05 -22.05 -35.76
CA PRO A 197 -13.15 -22.99 -35.87
C PRO A 197 -13.48 -23.21 -37.35
N ALA A 198 -13.45 -24.47 -37.78
CA ALA A 198 -13.71 -24.84 -39.15
C ALA A 198 -15.13 -24.43 -39.58
N PRO A 199 -15.34 -24.00 -40.84
CA PRO A 199 -16.69 -23.78 -41.36
C PRO A 199 -17.48 -25.09 -41.30
N SER A 200 -18.74 -25.01 -40.86
CA SER A 200 -19.61 -26.18 -40.67
C SER A 200 -19.87 -26.92 -41.99
N VAL A 201 -20.05 -28.24 -41.88
CA VAL A 201 -20.23 -29.16 -43.02
C VAL A 201 -21.66 -29.09 -43.61
N ASP A 202 -22.58 -28.38 -42.94
CA ASP A 202 -24.02 -28.39 -43.25
C ASP A 202 -24.54 -27.06 -43.86
N GLY A 203 -23.86 -26.53 -44.88
CA GLY A 203 -24.43 -25.52 -45.80
C GLY A 203 -24.66 -24.09 -45.24
N TYR A 204 -24.52 -23.85 -43.95
CA TYR A 204 -24.49 -22.49 -43.38
C TYR A 204 -23.08 -21.91 -43.44
N SER A 205 -22.80 -21.17 -44.50
CA SER A 205 -21.49 -20.54 -44.70
C SER A 205 -21.28 -19.33 -43.76
N TYR A 206 -20.41 -19.48 -42.75
CA TYR A 206 -19.95 -18.41 -41.85
C TYR A 206 -18.95 -17.44 -42.50
N HIS A 207 -19.07 -17.16 -43.80
CA HIS A 207 -18.07 -16.42 -44.58
C HIS A 207 -17.82 -14.98 -44.10
N GLY A 208 -18.75 -14.36 -43.36
CA GLY A 208 -18.60 -13.00 -42.84
C GLY A 208 -17.84 -12.87 -41.51
N TYR A 209 -17.80 -13.93 -40.69
CA TYR A 209 -17.34 -13.83 -39.29
C TYR A 209 -15.91 -14.30 -39.08
N GLN A 210 -15.43 -15.20 -39.93
CA GLN A 210 -14.06 -15.70 -39.90
C GLN A 210 -12.99 -14.59 -40.02
N PRO A 211 -13.12 -13.57 -40.91
CA PRO A 211 -12.17 -12.46 -40.92
C PRO A 211 -12.29 -11.57 -39.67
N VAL A 212 -13.51 -11.35 -39.15
CA VAL A 212 -13.74 -10.54 -37.95
C VAL A 212 -13.14 -11.21 -36.72
N PHE A 213 -13.30 -12.52 -36.59
CA PHE A 213 -12.70 -13.33 -35.52
C PHE A 213 -11.17 -13.21 -35.53
N MET A 214 -10.52 -13.37 -36.70
CA MET A 214 -9.07 -13.21 -36.82
C MET A 214 -8.61 -11.79 -36.48
N VAL A 215 -9.34 -10.74 -36.89
CA VAL A 215 -8.99 -9.36 -36.54
C VAL A 215 -9.03 -9.15 -35.02
N ILE A 216 -10.06 -9.63 -34.34
CA ILE A 216 -10.16 -9.42 -32.90
C ILE A 216 -9.11 -10.24 -32.15
N ASP A 217 -8.89 -11.49 -32.55
CA ASP A 217 -7.89 -12.37 -31.93
C ASP A 217 -6.45 -11.83 -32.11
N THR A 218 -6.11 -11.34 -33.30
CA THR A 218 -4.82 -10.66 -33.55
C THR A 218 -4.68 -9.36 -32.76
N THR A 219 -5.75 -8.58 -32.55
CA THR A 219 -5.68 -7.41 -31.66
C THR A 219 -5.47 -7.78 -30.20
N GLY A 220 -6.12 -8.85 -29.70
CA GLY A 220 -5.91 -9.37 -28.35
C GLY A 220 -4.47 -9.86 -28.14
N PHE A 221 -3.92 -10.54 -29.14
CA PHE A 221 -2.52 -10.96 -29.16
C PHE A 221 -1.55 -9.77 -29.16
N LEU A 222 -1.76 -8.78 -30.04
CA LEU A 222 -0.92 -7.58 -30.14
C LEU A 222 -0.96 -6.72 -28.87
N VAL A 223 -2.13 -6.57 -28.24
CA VAL A 223 -2.27 -5.84 -26.98
C VAL A 223 -1.56 -6.59 -25.84
N SER A 224 -1.68 -7.91 -25.77
CA SER A 224 -0.99 -8.74 -24.77
C SER A 224 0.53 -8.69 -24.95
N LEU A 225 1.01 -8.74 -26.20
CA LEU A 225 2.42 -8.60 -26.53
C LEU A 225 2.96 -7.19 -26.23
N SER A 226 2.16 -6.15 -26.48
CA SER A 226 2.49 -4.76 -26.12
C SER A 226 2.61 -4.60 -24.60
N ILE A 227 1.74 -5.26 -23.82
CA ILE A 227 1.80 -5.30 -22.36
C ILE A 227 3.08 -6.01 -21.90
N ILE A 228 3.42 -7.16 -22.49
CA ILE A 228 4.64 -7.93 -22.16
C ILE A 228 5.89 -7.09 -22.47
N ILE A 229 5.96 -6.46 -23.63
CA ILE A 229 7.08 -5.60 -24.02
C ILE A 229 7.20 -4.40 -23.06
N LEU A 230 6.10 -3.77 -22.69
CA LEU A 230 6.10 -2.66 -21.72
C LEU A 230 6.55 -3.10 -20.32
N LEU A 231 6.19 -4.31 -19.90
CA LEU A 231 6.60 -4.88 -18.62
C LEU A 231 8.10 -5.24 -18.59
N ILE A 232 8.65 -5.75 -19.70
CA ILE A 232 10.07 -6.13 -19.81
C ILE A 232 10.97 -4.91 -20.00
N SER A 233 10.54 -3.91 -20.77
CA SER A 233 11.40 -2.79 -21.23
C SER A 233 11.77 -1.78 -20.15
N LYS A 234 11.27 -1.92 -18.90
CA LYS A 234 11.50 -1.00 -17.76
C LYS A 234 11.67 0.47 -18.21
N PRO A 235 10.66 1.07 -18.89
CA PRO A 235 10.82 2.40 -19.43
C PRO A 235 11.06 3.43 -18.30
N PRO A 236 11.74 4.56 -18.56
CA PRO A 236 12.05 5.60 -17.56
C PRO A 236 10.81 6.42 -17.12
N LEU A 237 9.63 5.81 -17.16
CA LEU A 237 8.35 6.43 -16.82
C LEU A 237 8.10 6.34 -15.31
N ARG A 238 7.45 7.38 -14.77
CA ARG A 238 7.04 7.38 -13.35
C ARG A 238 6.13 6.17 -13.06
N PRO A 239 6.35 5.41 -11.97
CA PRO A 239 5.64 4.15 -11.70
C PRO A 239 4.13 4.34 -11.53
N SER A 240 3.70 5.50 -11.05
CA SER A 240 2.28 5.86 -10.95
C SER A 240 1.61 6.06 -12.32
N VAL A 241 2.35 6.53 -13.33
CA VAL A 241 1.85 6.71 -14.70
C VAL A 241 1.87 5.39 -15.44
N LEU A 242 2.92 4.59 -15.27
CA LEU A 242 3.04 3.27 -15.88
C LEU A 242 1.92 2.32 -15.43
N MET A 243 1.57 2.31 -14.14
CA MET A 243 0.44 1.53 -13.65
C MET A 243 -0.92 2.01 -14.21
N ARG A 244 -1.11 3.33 -14.41
CA ARG A 244 -2.33 3.85 -15.04
C ARG A 244 -2.44 3.42 -16.50
N LEU A 245 -1.33 3.48 -17.23
CA LEU A 245 -1.23 3.08 -18.62
C LEU A 245 -1.42 1.56 -18.79
N LEU A 246 -0.81 0.75 -17.93
CA LEU A 246 -0.98 -0.71 -17.93
C LEU A 246 -2.43 -1.14 -17.62
N THR A 247 -3.08 -0.44 -16.68
CA THR A 247 -4.49 -0.68 -16.37
C THR A 247 -5.39 -0.28 -17.55
N LEU A 248 -5.08 0.83 -18.24
CA LEU A 248 -5.80 1.26 -19.44
C LEU A 248 -5.66 0.25 -20.58
N PHE A 249 -4.45 -0.27 -20.84
CA PHE A 249 -4.24 -1.33 -21.83
C PHE A 249 -4.97 -2.63 -21.47
N MET A 250 -5.02 -2.99 -20.19
CA MET A 250 -5.80 -4.15 -19.73
C MET A 250 -7.30 -3.95 -20.00
N TRP A 251 -7.84 -2.74 -19.77
CA TRP A 251 -9.23 -2.41 -20.07
C TRP A 251 -9.54 -2.53 -21.57
N ILE A 252 -8.65 -2.04 -22.43
CA ILE A 252 -8.77 -2.20 -23.89
C ILE A 252 -8.80 -3.67 -24.29
N SER A 253 -7.91 -4.50 -23.70
CA SER A 253 -7.88 -5.94 -23.94
C SER A 253 -9.17 -6.63 -23.52
N VAL A 254 -9.70 -6.30 -22.34
CA VAL A 254 -10.95 -6.89 -21.81
C VAL A 254 -12.14 -6.49 -22.69
N SER A 255 -12.19 -5.23 -23.13
CA SER A 255 -13.22 -4.77 -24.07
C SER A 255 -13.15 -5.48 -25.43
N SER A 256 -11.95 -5.75 -25.93
CA SER A 256 -11.74 -6.50 -27.18
C SER A 256 -12.26 -7.94 -27.09
N VAL A 257 -11.85 -8.68 -26.04
CA VAL A 257 -12.26 -10.09 -25.83
C VAL A 257 -13.76 -10.22 -25.63
N ALA A 258 -14.38 -9.30 -24.87
CA ALA A 258 -15.83 -9.29 -24.70
C ALA A 258 -16.55 -9.12 -26.04
N LEU A 259 -16.02 -8.26 -26.92
CA LEU A 259 -16.58 -7.97 -28.24
C LEU A 259 -16.55 -9.20 -29.14
N THR A 260 -15.47 -9.99 -29.12
CA THR A 260 -15.40 -11.30 -29.79
C THR A 260 -16.49 -12.23 -29.30
N PHE A 261 -16.65 -12.33 -27.98
CA PHE A 261 -17.59 -13.27 -27.37
C PHE A 261 -19.05 -12.90 -27.68
N SER A 262 -19.34 -11.60 -27.76
CA SER A 262 -20.67 -11.10 -28.10
C SER A 262 -21.04 -11.34 -29.55
N ILE A 263 -20.09 -11.17 -30.49
CA ILE A 263 -20.31 -11.50 -31.90
C ILE A 263 -20.54 -13.00 -32.05
N PHE A 264 -19.72 -13.84 -31.38
CA PHE A 264 -19.87 -15.29 -31.41
C PHE A 264 -21.24 -15.75 -30.87
N ILE A 265 -21.67 -15.24 -29.71
CA ILE A 265 -22.98 -15.53 -29.14
C ILE A 265 -24.10 -15.05 -30.06
N SER A 266 -23.99 -13.85 -30.63
CA SER A 266 -25.00 -13.30 -31.55
C SER A 266 -25.18 -14.17 -32.79
N VAL A 267 -24.13 -14.84 -33.25
CA VAL A 267 -24.17 -15.73 -34.42
C VAL A 267 -24.73 -17.10 -34.06
N VAL A 268 -24.32 -17.67 -32.92
CA VAL A 268 -24.76 -19.01 -32.48
C VAL A 268 -26.22 -18.98 -31.98
N PHE A 269 -26.61 -17.93 -31.25
CA PHE A 269 -27.95 -17.80 -30.67
C PHE A 269 -28.93 -17.00 -31.53
N SER A 270 -28.55 -16.62 -32.77
CA SER A 270 -29.45 -15.98 -33.74
C SER A 270 -30.73 -16.78 -34.03
N MET A 271 -30.81 -18.05 -33.58
CA MET A 271 -32.00 -18.88 -33.74
C MET A 271 -32.83 -19.12 -32.45
N ILE A 272 -32.42 -18.73 -31.23
CA ILE A 272 -33.11 -19.24 -30.01
C ILE A 272 -33.59 -18.21 -28.96
N ALA A 273 -32.96 -17.07 -28.68
CA ALA A 273 -33.56 -16.11 -27.73
C ALA A 273 -32.88 -14.74 -27.70
N ALA A 274 -33.66 -13.69 -27.41
CA ALA A 274 -33.16 -12.33 -27.14
C ALA A 274 -32.55 -12.17 -25.71
N ALA A 275 -32.80 -13.12 -24.81
CA ALA A 275 -32.36 -13.07 -23.42
C ALA A 275 -30.83 -13.02 -23.21
N PRO A 276 -29.99 -13.78 -23.96
CA PRO A 276 -28.53 -13.72 -23.83
C PRO A 276 -27.95 -12.35 -24.24
N LEU A 277 -28.55 -11.70 -25.24
CA LEU A 277 -28.12 -10.39 -25.74
C LEU A 277 -28.38 -9.28 -24.70
N LEU A 278 -29.49 -9.35 -23.97
CA LEU A 278 -29.78 -8.44 -22.86
C LEU A 278 -28.77 -8.59 -21.71
N TRP A 279 -28.39 -9.82 -21.37
CA TRP A 279 -27.38 -10.09 -20.34
C TRP A 279 -25.99 -9.59 -20.73
N LEU A 280 -25.61 -9.77 -22.00
CA LEU A 280 -24.36 -9.21 -22.53
C LEU A 280 -24.38 -7.67 -22.44
N GLY A 281 -25.47 -7.02 -22.85
CA GLY A 281 -25.63 -5.57 -22.75
C GLY A 281 -25.47 -5.04 -21.32
N LEU A 282 -26.05 -5.73 -20.33
CA LEU A 282 -25.87 -5.40 -18.91
C LEU A 282 -24.42 -5.56 -18.43
N LEU A 283 -23.71 -6.60 -18.90
CA LEU A 283 -22.29 -6.79 -18.61
C LEU A 283 -21.43 -5.67 -19.21
N TYR A 284 -21.70 -5.22 -20.44
CA TYR A 284 -21.01 -4.06 -21.03
C TYR A 284 -21.28 -2.77 -20.28
N LEU A 285 -22.54 -2.52 -19.93
CA LEU A 285 -22.92 -1.33 -19.17
C LEU A 285 -22.19 -1.30 -17.82
N TRP A 286 -22.10 -2.44 -17.14
CA TRP A 286 -21.36 -2.58 -15.89
C TRP A 286 -19.85 -2.35 -16.05
N GLN A 287 -19.24 -2.90 -17.10
CA GLN A 287 -17.84 -2.66 -17.41
C GLN A 287 -17.59 -1.17 -17.72
N PHE A 288 -18.45 -0.55 -18.52
CA PHE A 288 -18.35 0.88 -18.82
C PHE A 288 -18.46 1.74 -17.55
N ILE A 289 -19.41 1.45 -16.66
CA ILE A 289 -19.54 2.15 -15.36
C ILE A 289 -18.26 2.02 -14.53
N ARG A 290 -17.68 0.82 -14.44
CA ARG A 290 -16.42 0.59 -13.72
C ARG A 290 -15.23 1.32 -14.35
N PHE A 291 -15.16 1.37 -15.68
CA PHE A 291 -14.13 2.13 -16.40
C PHE A 291 -14.25 3.62 -16.10
N VAL A 292 -15.46 4.17 -16.21
CA VAL A 292 -15.74 5.59 -15.93
C VAL A 292 -15.42 5.93 -14.47
N LEU A 293 -15.81 5.08 -13.51
CA LEU A 293 -15.45 5.27 -12.09
C LEU A 293 -13.94 5.23 -11.86
N TRP A 294 -13.22 4.33 -12.54
CA TRP A 294 -11.76 4.28 -12.48
C TRP A 294 -11.13 5.53 -13.10
N LEU A 295 -11.62 5.98 -14.26
CA LEU A 295 -11.14 7.17 -14.95
C LEU A 295 -11.37 8.45 -14.13
N LEU A 296 -12.55 8.58 -13.53
CA LEU A 296 -12.89 9.70 -12.63
C LEU A 296 -12.01 9.72 -11.37
N ARG A 297 -11.61 8.55 -10.86
CA ARG A 297 -10.63 8.44 -9.77
C ARG A 297 -9.21 8.73 -10.25
N ALA A 298 -8.85 8.34 -11.46
CA ALA A 298 -7.53 8.59 -12.05
C ALA A 298 -7.29 10.07 -12.37
N CYS A 299 -8.34 10.79 -12.81
CA CYS A 299 -8.33 12.23 -13.04
C CYS A 299 -8.46 13.07 -11.75
N GLY A 300 -8.62 12.44 -10.58
CA GLY A 300 -8.68 13.12 -9.28
C GLY A 300 -9.98 13.89 -9.00
N ILE A 301 -11.02 13.70 -9.82
CA ILE A 301 -12.31 14.42 -9.71
C ILE A 301 -13.16 13.85 -8.56
N LEU A 302 -13.05 12.55 -8.29
CA LEU A 302 -13.71 11.91 -7.14
C LEU A 302 -12.80 11.98 -5.90
N LYS A 303 -12.92 13.06 -5.12
CA LYS A 303 -12.41 13.10 -3.74
C LYS A 303 -13.16 12.05 -2.92
N LYS A 304 -12.44 11.25 -2.13
CA LYS A 304 -12.95 10.11 -1.35
C LYS A 304 -14.15 10.50 -0.46
N LYS A 305 -15.37 10.40 -1.00
CA LYS A 305 -16.63 10.66 -0.29
C LYS A 305 -17.10 9.37 0.37
N GLU A 306 -16.40 8.98 1.42
CA GLU A 306 -16.76 7.80 2.21
C GLU A 306 -16.58 8.04 3.72
N ARG A 307 -16.20 9.28 4.09
CA ARG A 307 -15.99 9.68 5.49
C ARG A 307 -16.93 10.80 5.96
N SER A 308 -17.70 11.43 5.06
CA SER A 308 -18.64 12.50 5.42
C SER A 308 -20.02 12.02 5.85
N ASP A 309 -20.41 10.80 5.46
CA ASP A 309 -21.77 10.31 5.69
C ASP A 309 -21.82 9.53 7.01
N VAL A 310 -20.81 8.69 7.28
CA VAL A 310 -20.63 8.02 8.59
C VAL A 310 -20.46 9.03 9.75
N ASN A 311 -19.78 10.15 9.52
CA ASN A 311 -19.57 11.14 10.59
C ASN A 311 -20.86 11.91 10.92
N ARG A 312 -21.74 12.13 9.93
CA ARG A 312 -23.05 12.77 10.16
C ARG A 312 -24.02 11.85 10.89
N ASP A 313 -23.99 10.56 10.59
CA ASP A 313 -24.85 9.59 11.29
C ASP A 313 -24.44 9.40 12.76
N VAL A 314 -23.13 9.43 13.05
CA VAL A 314 -22.61 9.42 14.44
C VAL A 314 -22.95 10.71 15.18
N GLU A 315 -22.85 11.87 14.52
CA GLU A 315 -23.14 13.17 15.14
C GLU A 315 -24.65 13.38 15.39
N MET A 316 -25.52 12.80 14.57
CA MET A 316 -26.97 12.77 14.83
C MET A 316 -27.37 11.77 15.93
N GLY A 317 -26.67 10.64 16.07
CA GLY A 317 -26.91 9.69 17.15
C GLY A 317 -26.55 10.23 18.53
N ILE A 318 -25.48 11.02 18.62
CA ILE A 318 -25.02 11.62 19.90
C ILE A 318 -25.97 12.72 20.40
N ARG A 319 -26.62 13.47 19.49
CA ARG A 319 -27.58 14.53 19.88
C ARG A 319 -28.92 14.02 20.40
N GLN A 320 -29.26 12.75 20.21
CA GLN A 320 -30.51 12.17 20.73
C GLN A 320 -30.36 11.51 22.11
N GLN A 321 -29.15 11.46 22.67
CA GLN A 321 -28.87 10.83 23.97
C GLN A 321 -28.32 11.82 25.03
N GLY A 322 -28.32 13.12 24.74
CA GLY A 322 -27.90 14.19 25.65
C GLY A 322 -29.06 15.02 26.15
#